data_AF-A0A228RJN5-F1
#
_entry.id   AF-A0A228RJN5-F1
#
_cell.length_a   1.000
_cell.length_b   1.000
_cell.length_c   1.000
_cell.angle_alpha   90.00
_cell.angle_beta   90.00
_cell.angle_gamma   90.00
#
_symmetry.space_group_name_H-M   'P 1'
#
loop_
_entity.id
_entity.type
_entity.pdbx_description
1 polymer ?
#
loop_
_entity_poly.entity_id
_entity_poly.type
_entity_poly.pdbx_seq_one_letter_code
_entity_poly.pdbx_strand_id
1 'polypeptide(L)'
;MTNEPTIRYELLTSAGLRTVAGDHVVIPNDAGAAFGIHTESHLHDGHPEKCVVTHLISGMRIGHGATRTAALANATSNLERNRKRLRTMLDQAITSRYELQHAVQRLQQNHHDILGGAAA
;
A
#
# COMPACT_ATOMS: atom_id res chain seq x y z
N MET A 1 25.31 8.39 -6.03
CA MET A 1 24.07 7.96 -5.33
C MET A 1 23.08 9.09 -5.46
N THR A 2 22.08 8.95 -6.33
CA THR A 2 20.97 9.89 -6.40
C THR A 2 20.10 9.66 -5.17
N ASN A 3 20.07 10.64 -4.25
CA ASN A 3 19.09 10.69 -3.17
C ASN A 3 17.71 10.90 -3.81
N GLU A 4 17.03 9.82 -4.19
CA GLU A 4 15.62 9.90 -4.51
C GLU A 4 14.87 10.40 -3.26
N PRO A 5 13.92 11.32 -3.39
CA PRO A 5 13.20 11.84 -2.24
C PRO A 5 12.40 10.71 -1.58
N THR A 6 12.68 10.48 -0.31
CA THR A 6 11.88 9.57 0.52
C THR A 6 10.46 10.11 0.63
N ILE A 7 9.49 9.34 0.14
CA ILE A 7 8.06 9.63 0.24
C ILE A 7 7.47 8.90 1.44
N ARG A 8 6.39 9.47 2.00
CA ARG A 8 5.55 8.78 2.99
C ARG A 8 4.26 8.35 2.35
N TYR A 9 3.87 7.10 2.57
CA TYR A 9 2.64 6.54 2.03
C TYR A 9 2.09 5.45 2.94
N GLU A 10 0.82 5.10 2.72
CA GLU A 10 0.10 4.15 3.56
C GLU A 10 -0.02 2.80 2.85
N LEU A 11 0.46 1.73 3.49
CA LEU A 11 0.17 0.37 3.06
C LEU A 11 -1.03 -0.20 3.81
N LEU A 12 -1.81 -1.02 3.11
CA LEU A 12 -2.89 -1.79 3.71
C LEU A 12 -2.34 -3.12 4.22
N THR A 13 -2.51 -3.38 5.51
CA THR A 13 -2.14 -4.63 6.20
C THR A 13 -3.37 -5.29 6.79
N SER A 14 -3.24 -6.52 7.27
CA SER A 14 -4.30 -7.20 8.03
C SER A 14 -4.64 -6.47 9.34
N ALA A 15 -3.70 -5.71 9.91
CA ALA A 15 -3.91 -4.88 11.09
C ALA A 15 -4.44 -3.46 10.78
N GLY A 16 -4.71 -3.17 9.50
CA GLY A 16 -5.17 -1.86 9.04
C GLY A 16 -4.10 -1.09 8.26
N LEU A 17 -4.29 0.23 8.14
CA LEU A 17 -3.36 1.11 7.43
C LEU A 17 -2.13 1.41 8.27
N ARG A 18 -0.94 1.23 7.69
CA ARG A 18 0.34 1.60 8.29
C ARG A 18 1.05 2.61 7.39
N THR A 19 1.49 3.72 7.97
CA THR A 19 2.35 4.69 7.25
C THR A 19 3.78 4.18 7.23
N VAL A 20 4.42 4.24 6.06
CA VAL A 20 5.83 3.92 5.86
C VAL A 20 6.54 5.02 5.10
N ALA A 21 7.86 5.06 5.27
CA ALA A 21 8.77 5.88 4.49
C ALA A 21 9.52 4.98 3.49
N GLY A 22 9.58 5.40 2.24
CA GLY A 22 10.23 4.64 1.18
C GLY A 22 10.50 5.50 -0.04
N ASP A 23 10.86 4.88 -1.16
CA ASP A 23 11.17 5.57 -2.40
C ASP A 23 10.03 5.42 -3.39
N HIS A 24 9.80 6.45 -4.20
CA HIS A 24 8.96 6.30 -5.38
C HIS A 24 9.66 5.41 -6.42
N VAL A 25 8.92 4.51 -7.07
CA VAL A 25 9.45 3.67 -8.15
C VAL A 25 8.52 3.65 -9.35
N VAL A 26 9.12 3.82 -10.52
CA VAL A 26 8.42 3.74 -11.81
C VAL A 26 8.48 2.31 -12.31
N ILE A 27 7.32 1.67 -12.40
CA ILE A 27 7.18 0.36 -13.06
C ILE A 27 6.22 0.56 -14.25
N PRO A 28 6.65 0.31 -15.50
CA PRO A 28 5.80 0.47 -16.68
C PRO A 28 4.50 -0.31 -16.53
N ASN A 29 3.37 0.35 -16.78
CA ASN A 29 2.06 -0.26 -16.75
C ASN A 29 1.05 0.57 -17.55
N ASP A 30 0.08 -0.09 -18.17
CA ASP A 30 -0.95 0.56 -18.99
C ASP A 30 -2.08 1.20 -18.16
N ALA A 31 -2.00 1.12 -16.83
CA ALA A 31 -3.04 1.61 -15.92
C ALA A 31 -2.73 3.00 -15.35
N GLY A 32 -1.56 3.58 -15.62
CA GLY A 32 -1.12 4.86 -15.03
C GLY A 32 -0.87 4.77 -13.52
N ALA A 33 -0.57 3.58 -13.02
CA ALA A 33 -0.37 3.31 -11.60
C ALA A 33 1.02 3.77 -11.14
N ALA A 34 1.09 4.33 -9.93
CA ALA A 34 2.31 4.76 -9.27
C ALA A 34 2.61 3.89 -8.03
N PHE A 35 3.89 3.63 -7.78
CA PHE A 35 4.31 2.69 -6.75
C PHE A 35 5.37 3.28 -5.82
N GLY A 36 5.36 2.83 -4.58
CA GLY A 36 6.42 3.06 -3.60
C GLY A 36 7.09 1.74 -3.23
N ILE A 37 8.37 1.80 -2.88
CA ILE A 37 9.11 0.67 -2.30
C ILE A 37 9.69 1.07 -0.95
N HIS A 38 9.57 0.18 0.04
CA HIS A 38 10.21 0.36 1.34
C HIS A 38 10.82 -0.95 1.82
N THR A 39 11.69 -0.82 2.83
CA THR A 39 12.30 -1.96 3.53
C THR A 39 11.67 -2.09 4.90
N GLU A 40 11.26 -3.31 5.26
CA GLU A 40 10.75 -3.65 6.58
C GLU A 40 11.89 -3.68 7.59
N SER A 41 11.85 -2.75 8.54
CA SER A 41 12.89 -2.62 9.59
C SER A 41 12.90 -3.80 10.56
N HIS A 42 11.73 -4.43 10.79
CA HIS A 42 11.56 -5.51 11.76
C HIS A 42 11.92 -6.89 11.22
N LEU A 43 12.10 -7.04 9.90
CA LEU A 43 12.46 -8.30 9.27
C LEU A 43 13.99 -8.39 9.12
N HIS A 44 14.55 -9.58 9.29
CA HIS A 44 15.98 -9.80 9.07
C HIS A 44 16.34 -9.69 7.58
N ASP A 45 17.59 -9.35 7.29
CA ASP A 45 18.08 -9.32 5.91
C ASP A 45 18.02 -10.72 5.29
N GLY A 46 17.57 -10.80 4.03
CA GLY A 46 17.29 -12.08 3.37
C GLY A 46 15.87 -12.60 3.54
N HIS A 47 15.06 -12.03 4.44
CA HIS A 47 13.66 -12.43 4.60
C HIS A 47 12.86 -12.19 3.30
N PRO A 48 12.01 -13.12 2.81
CA PRO A 48 11.32 -13.00 1.53
C PRO A 48 10.38 -11.79 1.38
N GLU A 49 10.03 -11.14 2.48
CA GLU A 49 9.22 -9.91 2.52
C GLU A 49 10.00 -8.67 2.97
N LYS A 50 11.34 -8.72 2.99
CA LYS A 50 12.19 -7.62 3.49
C LYS A 50 11.94 -6.31 2.74
N CYS A 51 11.77 -6.37 1.42
CA CYS A 51 11.43 -5.22 0.59
C CYS A 51 10.03 -5.40 0.01
N VAL A 52 9.22 -4.34 0.01
CA VAL A 52 7.81 -4.38 -0.39
C VAL A 52 7.50 -3.24 -1.35
N VAL A 53 6.88 -3.57 -2.49
CA VAL A 53 6.35 -2.64 -3.48
C VAL A 53 4.84 -2.48 -3.29
N THR A 54 4.38 -1.24 -3.20
CA THR A 54 3.00 -0.88 -2.86
C THR A 54 2.44 0.09 -3.89
N HIS A 55 1.20 -0.11 -4.32
CA HIS A 55 0.46 0.86 -5.12
C HIS A 55 0.06 2.06 -4.25
N LEU A 56 0.48 3.27 -4.63
CA LEU A 56 0.44 4.45 -3.75
C LEU A 56 -1.00 4.89 -3.40
N ILE A 57 -1.95 4.75 -4.32
CA ILE A 57 -3.33 5.21 -4.08
C ILE A 57 -4.09 4.22 -3.20
N SER A 58 -4.04 2.91 -3.52
CA SER A 58 -4.81 1.92 -2.77
C SER A 58 -4.09 1.40 -1.52
N GLY A 59 -2.76 1.54 -1.43
CA GLY A 59 -1.94 0.91 -0.40
C GLY A 59 -1.80 -0.60 -0.58
N MET A 60 -2.26 -1.15 -1.70
CA MET A 60 -2.18 -2.59 -1.99
C MET A 60 -0.73 -3.00 -2.27
N ARG A 61 -0.30 -4.11 -1.67
CA ARG A 61 0.99 -4.74 -1.98
C ARG A 61 0.96 -5.35 -3.39
N ILE A 62 1.92 -4.97 -4.22
CA ILE A 62 2.05 -5.43 -5.61
C ILE A 62 3.23 -6.39 -5.78
N GLY A 63 4.25 -6.26 -4.95
CA GLY A 63 5.35 -7.20 -4.94
C GLY A 63 6.15 -7.16 -3.66
N HIS A 64 6.97 -8.19 -3.47
CA HIS A 64 7.87 -8.30 -2.33
C HIS A 64 9.10 -9.15 -2.67
N GLY A 65 10.16 -9.01 -1.89
CA GLY A 65 11.36 -9.81 -2.05
C GLY A 65 12.38 -9.56 -0.94
N ALA A 66 13.37 -10.45 -0.86
CA ALA A 66 14.49 -10.33 0.07
C ALA A 66 15.39 -9.12 -0.19
N THR A 67 15.36 -8.62 -1.43
CA THR A 67 16.12 -7.44 -1.86
C THR A 67 15.22 -6.50 -2.65
N ARG A 68 15.63 -5.23 -2.79
CA ARG A 68 14.93 -4.23 -3.60
C ARG A 68 14.71 -4.74 -5.03
N THR A 69 15.74 -5.32 -5.64
CA THR A 69 15.70 -5.88 -6.99
C THR A 69 14.73 -7.05 -7.11
N ALA A 70 14.73 -7.97 -6.14
CA ALA A 70 13.80 -9.10 -6.13
C ALA A 70 12.34 -8.62 -5.99
N ALA A 71 12.10 -7.62 -5.13
CA ALA A 71 10.77 -7.04 -4.96
C ALA A 71 10.26 -6.35 -6.22
N LEU A 72 11.12 -5.60 -6.93
CA LEU A 72 10.78 -4.98 -8.21
C LEU A 72 10.52 -6.03 -9.30
N ALA A 73 11.37 -7.05 -9.42
CA ALA A 73 11.14 -8.14 -10.38
C ALA A 73 9.82 -8.87 -10.13
N ASN A 74 9.50 -9.14 -8.86
CA ASN A 74 8.23 -9.73 -8.46
C ASN A 74 7.04 -8.82 -8.80
N ALA A 75 7.14 -7.52 -8.50
CA ALA A 75 6.11 -6.53 -8.83
C ALA A 75 5.88 -6.43 -10.34
N THR A 76 6.95 -6.31 -11.15
CA THR A 76 6.84 -6.31 -12.62
C THR A 76 6.17 -7.58 -13.12
N SER A 77 6.58 -8.75 -12.65
CA SER A 77 5.92 -10.02 -13.03
C SER A 77 4.44 -10.04 -12.65
N ASN A 78 4.06 -9.50 -11.48
CA ASN A 78 2.67 -9.40 -11.06
C ASN A 78 1.85 -8.47 -11.95
N LEU A 79 2.40 -7.31 -12.33
CA LEU A 79 1.74 -6.39 -13.25
C LEU A 79 1.55 -7.02 -14.62
N GLU A 80 2.58 -7.67 -15.16
CA GLU A 80 2.51 -8.36 -16.46
C GLU A 80 1.50 -9.51 -16.47
N ARG A 81 1.46 -10.33 -15.40
CA ARG A 81 0.46 -11.40 -15.25
C ARG A 81 -0.97 -10.88 -15.23
N ASN A 82 -1.17 -9.68 -14.69
CA ASN A 82 -2.49 -9.08 -14.54
C ASN A 82 -2.80 -8.00 -15.58
N ARG A 83 -1.94 -7.80 -16.60
CA ARG A 83 -2.00 -6.66 -17.53
C ARG A 83 -3.41 -6.35 -18.04
N LYS A 84 -4.15 -7.37 -18.50
CA LYS A 84 -5.52 -7.22 -19.05
C LYS A 84 -6.57 -6.75 -18.04
N ARG A 85 -6.39 -7.03 -16.75
CA ARG A 85 -7.33 -6.71 -15.67
C ARG A 85 -6.76 -5.73 -14.66
N LEU A 86 -5.55 -5.22 -14.90
CA LEU A 86 -4.81 -4.40 -13.95
C LEU A 86 -5.62 -3.17 -13.55
N ARG A 87 -6.18 -2.46 -14.54
CA ARG A 87 -6.99 -1.28 -14.30
C ARG A 87 -8.18 -1.58 -13.37
N THR A 88 -8.98 -2.59 -13.71
CA THR A 88 -10.12 -3.02 -12.90
C THR A 88 -9.71 -3.44 -11.48
N MET A 89 -8.61 -4.19 -11.33
CA MET A 89 -8.11 -4.60 -10.02
C MET A 89 -7.67 -3.40 -9.17
N LEU A 90 -7.00 -2.42 -9.77
CA LEU A 90 -6.57 -1.22 -9.06
C LEU A 90 -7.75 -0.33 -8.69
N ASP A 91 -8.71 -0.14 -9.60
CA ASP A 91 -9.93 0.62 -9.33
C ASP A 91 -10.73 -0.02 -8.18
N GLN A 92 -10.87 -1.35 -8.16
CA GLN A 92 -11.48 -2.08 -7.05
C GLN A 92 -10.72 -1.86 -5.74
N ALA A 93 -9.39 -1.95 -5.75
CA ALA A 93 -8.59 -1.73 -4.56
C ALA A 93 -8.69 -0.28 -4.03
N ILE A 94 -8.81 0.71 -4.93
CA ILE A 94 -9.05 2.11 -4.55
C ILE A 94 -10.42 2.26 -3.91
N THR A 95 -11.47 1.69 -4.52
CA THR A 95 -12.84 1.73 -3.97
C THR A 95 -12.89 1.06 -2.59
N SER A 96 -12.33 -0.15 -2.43
CA SER A 96 -12.32 -0.84 -1.14
C SER A 96 -11.56 -0.06 -0.07
N ARG A 97 -10.47 0.64 -0.43
CA ARG A 97 -9.76 1.52 0.50
C ARG A 97 -10.67 2.67 0.96
N TYR A 98 -11.36 3.32 0.03
CA TYR A 98 -12.25 4.43 0.34
C TYR A 98 -13.41 3.99 1.25
N GLU A 99 -14.03 2.84 0.95
CA GLU A 99 -15.09 2.26 1.77
C GLU A 99 -14.61 1.94 3.19
N LEU A 100 -13.40 1.37 3.34
CA LEU A 100 -12.81 1.09 4.64
C LEU A 100 -12.59 2.38 5.45
N GLN A 101 -12.05 3.43 4.82
CA GLN A 101 -11.84 4.72 5.48
C GLN A 101 -13.16 5.34 5.95
N HIS A 102 -14.19 5.27 5.11
CA HIS A 102 -15.52 5.78 5.45
C HIS A 102 -16.18 4.96 6.57
N ALA A 103 -16.04 3.63 6.57
CA ALA A 103 -16.55 2.78 7.64
C ALA A 103 -15.88 3.08 8.99
N VAL A 104 -14.56 3.26 9.00
CA VAL A 104 -13.81 3.64 10.22
C VAL A 104 -14.27 4.99 10.75
N GLN A 105 -14.45 5.99 9.87
CA GLN A 105 -14.96 7.31 10.27
C GLN A 105 -16.36 7.22 10.90
N ARG A 106 -17.27 6.43 10.32
CA ARG A 106 -18.60 6.21 10.89
C ARG A 106 -18.55 5.54 12.26
N LEU A 107 -17.65 4.57 12.45
CA LEU A 107 -17.47 3.92 13.75
C LEU A 107 -16.96 4.90 14.81
N GLN A 108 -16.01 5.77 14.45
CA GLN A 108 -15.52 6.82 15.34
C GLN A 108 -16.61 7.82 15.72
N GLN A 109 -17.44 8.23 14.75
CA GLN A 109 -18.58 9.11 15.02
C GLN A 109 -19.57 8.45 15.97
N ASN A 110 -20.00 7.22 15.68
CA ASN A 110 -20.93 6.50 16.54
C ASN A 110 -20.37 6.32 17.97
N HIS A 111 -19.08 6.04 18.10
CA HIS A 111 -18.43 5.93 19.41
C HIS A 111 -18.46 7.25 20.18
N HIS A 112 -18.21 8.37 19.50
CA HIS A 112 -18.34 9.69 20.08
C HIS A 112 -19.77 10.01 20.51
N ASP A 113 -20.77 9.67 19.69
CA ASP A 113 -22.18 9.92 20.02
C ASP A 113 -22.65 9.10 21.23
N ILE A 114 -22.20 7.85 21.35
CA ILE A 114 -22.51 6.96 22.48
C ILE A 114 -21.86 7.45 23.78
N LEU A 115 -20.60 7.89 23.73
CA LEU A 115 -19.88 8.32 24.93
C LEU A 115 -20.10 9.79 25.28
N GLY A 116 -20.33 10.65 24.29
CA GLY A 116 -20.60 12.08 24.43
C GLY A 116 -22.06 12.39 24.77
N GLY A 117 -23.00 11.50 24.42
CA GLY A 117 -24.42 11.61 24.78
C GLY A 117 -24.74 11.30 26.25
N ALA A 118 -23.78 10.81 27.04
CA ALA A 118 -23.98 10.50 28.46
C ALA A 118 -23.70 11.69 29.41
N ALA A 119 -23.36 12.87 28.87
CA ALA A 119 -23.14 14.09 29.63
C ALA A 119 -24.16 15.18 29.23
N ALA A 120 -25.43 14.95 29.53
CA ALA A 120 -26.49 15.96 29.53
C ALA A 120 -27.50 15.66 30.63
#